data_AF-A0A2V8E8U5-F1
#
_entry.id   AF-A0A2V8E8U5-F1
#
_cell.length_a   1.000
_cell.length_b   1.000
_cell.length_c   1.000
_cell.angle_alpha   90.00
_cell.angle_beta   90.00
_cell.angle_gamma   90.00
#
_symmetry.space_group_name_H-M   'P 1'
#
loop_
_entity.id
_entity.type
_entity.pdbx_description
1 polymer ?
#
loop_
_entity_poly.entity_id
_entity_poly.type
_entity_poly.pdbx_seq_one_letter_code
_entity_poly.pdbx_strand_id
1 'polypeptide(L)' 'MKAKLDKRRYPTGRVVTRAEMRDLALHPHVFHGDWNYELRPRPS' A
#
# COMPACT_ATOMS: atom_id res chain seq x y z
N MET A 1 -6.43 27.90 4.28
CA MET A 1 -5.62 26.93 3.50
C MET A 1 -6.35 26.68 2.17
N LYS A 2 -5.69 26.71 1.01
CA LYS A 2 -6.35 26.44 -0.29
C LYS A 2 -5.76 25.17 -0.90
N ALA A 3 -6.59 24.14 -1.08
CA ALA A 3 -6.21 22.93 -1.82
C ALA A 3 -6.26 23.21 -3.33
N LYS A 4 -5.37 22.59 -4.10
CA LYS A 4 -5.30 22.72 -5.56
C LYS A 4 -5.45 21.35 -6.21
N LEU A 5 -6.26 21.28 -7.26
CA LEU A 5 -6.42 20.08 -8.07
C LEU A 5 -5.12 19.75 -8.82
N ASP A 6 -4.66 18.51 -8.66
CA ASP A 6 -3.65 17.94 -9.55
C ASP A 6 -4.29 17.50 -10.87
N LYS A 7 -3.75 17.99 -11.98
CA LYS A 7 -4.23 17.71 -13.35
C LYS A 7 -3.41 16.63 -14.05
N ARG A 8 -2.45 16.00 -13.37
CA ARG A 8 -1.65 14.92 -13.93
C ARG A 8 -2.53 13.72 -14.29
N ARG A 9 -2.20 13.07 -15.41
CA ARG A 9 -2.76 11.77 -15.78
C ARG A 9 -1.93 10.68 -15.13
N TYR A 10 -2.56 9.90 -14.27
CA TYR A 10 -1.93 8.75 -13.63
C TYR A 10 -2.24 7.50 -14.44
N PRO A 11 -1.22 6.74 -14.88
CA PRO A 11 -1.45 5.50 -15.59
C PRO A 11 -2.20 4.52 -14.68
N THR A 12 -3.23 3.89 -15.22
CA THR A 12 -3.99 2.86 -14.53
C THR A 12 -3.35 1.51 -14.76
N GLY A 13 -3.48 0.62 -13.76
CA GLY A 13 -3.08 -0.77 -13.91
C GLY A 13 -1.58 -0.99 -13.74
N ARG A 14 -1.18 -1.31 -12.52
CA ARG A 14 0.03 -2.10 -12.28
C ARG A 14 -0.42 -3.48 -11.86
N VAL A 15 -0.07 -4.50 -12.65
CA VAL A 15 -0.24 -5.89 -12.22
C VAL A 15 0.78 -6.15 -11.13
N VAL A 16 0.29 -6.56 -9.95
CA VAL A 16 1.14 -7.06 -8.88
C VAL A 16 0.90 -8.56 -8.80
N THR A 17 1.95 -9.33 -9.03
CA THR A 17 1.90 -10.79 -8.98
C THR A 17 1.67 -11.28 -7.55
N ARG A 18 1.18 -12.52 -7.41
CA ARG A 18 1.05 -13.17 -6.10
C ARG A 18 2.41 -13.28 -5.38
N ALA A 19 3.49 -13.48 -6.13
CA ALA A 19 4.84 -13.54 -5.59
C ALA A 19 5.26 -12.19 -5.00
N GLU A 20 5.07 -11.09 -5.74
CA GLU A 20 5.35 -9.74 -5.24
C GLU A 20 4.51 -9.38 -4.02
N MET A 21 3.22 -9.76 -4.00
CA MET A 21 2.36 -9.54 -2.82
C MET A 21 2.83 -10.33 -1.60
N ARG A 22 3.28 -11.58 -1.78
CA ARG A 22 3.78 -12.43 -0.69
C ARG A 22 5.11 -11.93 -0.14
N ASP A 23 5.90 -11.27 -0.98
CA ASP A 23 7.20 -10.71 -0.59
C ASP A 23 7.06 -9.48 0.32
N LEU A 24 5.86 -8.89 0.42
CA LEU A 24 5.61 -7.80 1.35
C LEU A 24 5.58 -8.31 2.80
N ALA A 25 6.31 -7.64 3.67
CA ALA A 25 6.28 -7.88 5.11
C ALA A 25 5.05 -7.22 5.78
N LEU A 26 3.85 -7.61 5.31
CA LEU A 26 2.55 -7.12 5.81
C LEU A 26 2.12 -7.91 7.05
N HIS A 27 1.80 -7.20 8.13
CA HIS A 27 1.40 -7.77 9.41
C HIS A 27 0.04 -7.23 9.81
N PRO A 28 -0.91 -8.05 10.29
CA PRO A 28 -2.15 -7.55 10.87
C PRO A 28 -1.84 -6.63 12.05
N HIS A 29 -2.43 -5.44 12.06
CA HIS A 29 -2.27 -4.49 13.15
C HIS A 29 -3.58 -4.38 13.93
N VAL A 30 -3.50 -4.41 15.26
CA VAL A 30 -4.66 -4.59 16.15
C VAL A 30 -5.53 -3.35 16.33
N PHE A 31 -5.00 -2.17 15.98
CA PHE A 31 -5.72 -0.90 16.11
C PHE A 31 -6.69 -0.73 14.94
N HIS A 32 -8.00 -0.65 15.20
CA HIS A 32 -9.12 -0.44 14.25
C HIS A 32 -9.59 -1.63 13.38
N GLY A 33 -9.74 -2.83 13.95
CA GLY A 33 -10.50 -3.93 13.33
C GLY A 33 -9.90 -4.46 12.01
N ASP A 34 -10.75 -4.90 11.08
CA ASP A 34 -10.36 -5.70 9.89
C ASP A 34 -9.54 -4.96 8.82
N TRP A 35 -9.34 -3.65 8.96
CA TRP A 35 -8.66 -2.84 7.95
C TRP A 35 -7.37 -2.20 8.45
N ASN A 36 -6.49 -3.01 9.03
CA ASN A 36 -5.18 -2.55 9.49
C ASN A 36 -4.07 -3.56 9.22
N TYR A 37 -3.20 -3.20 8.28
CA TYR A 37 -1.95 -3.91 8.03
C TYR A 37 -0.78 -2.94 8.24
N GLU A 38 0.23 -3.40 8.97
CA GLU A 38 1.52 -2.75 9.15
C GLU A 38 2.51 -3.32 8.11
N LEU A 39 3.14 -2.45 7.32
CA LEU A 39 4.23 -2.84 6.42
C LEU A 39 5.57 -2.63 7.14
N ARG A 40 6.27 -3.73 7.43
CA ARG A 40 7.58 -3.69 8.10
C ARG A 40 8.73 -3.66 7.09
N PRO A 41 9.93 -3.19 7.47
CA PRO A 41 11.12 -3.36 6.66
C PRO A 41 11.37 -4.84 6.35
N ARG A 42 11.73 -5.15 5.10
CA ARG A 42 12.17 -6.50 4.72
C ARG A 42 13.57 -6.74 5.29
N PRO A 43 13.84 -7.89 5.93
CA PRO A 43 15.22 -8.28 6.23
C PRO A 43 15.98 -8.44 4.89
N SER A 44 17.17 -7.87 4.85
CA SER A 44 18.12 -7.95 3.72
C SER A 44 18.59 -9.36 3.44
#